data_AF-A0A6G1E9P6-F1
#
_entry.id   AF-A0A6G1E9P6-F1
#
_cell.length_a   1.000
_cell.length_b   1.000
_cell.length_c   1.000
_cell.angle_alpha   90.00
_cell.angle_beta   90.00
_cell.angle_gamma   90.00
#
_symmetry.space_group_name_H-M   'P 1'
#
loop_
_entity.id
_entity.type
_entity.pdbx_description
1 polymer ?
#
loop_
_entity_poly.entity_id
_entity_poly.type
_entity_poly.pdbx_seq_one_letter_code
_entity_poly.pdbx_strand_id
1 'polypeptide(L)' 'MGSSCVIIHVRDYTHVITSLKFVTNHHTIGPFGDGTDTPFGFPVLNNGSIIGFFARASHCLEAIGVYVHPL' A
#
# COMPACT_ATOMS: atom_id res chain seq x y z
N MET A 1 11.81 -8.71 14.12
CA MET A 1 11.85 -9.14 12.70
C MET A 1 10.47 -8.86 12.12
N GLY A 2 10.23 -7.65 11.61
CA GLY A 2 8.91 -7.22 11.13
C GLY A 2 9.02 -6.78 9.68
N SER A 3 8.31 -7.45 8.78
CA SER A 3 8.24 -7.10 7.36
C SER A 3 7.38 -5.84 7.19
N SER A 4 7.90 -4.84 6.47
CA SER A 4 7.09 -3.67 6.08
C SER A 4 6.20 -4.05 4.89
N CYS A 5 4.97 -3.56 4.83
CA CYS A 5 4.02 -3.88 3.77
C CYS A 5 3.04 -2.72 3.56
N VAL A 6 2.53 -2.58 2.35
CA VAL A 6 1.41 -1.69 2.04
C VAL A 6 0.20 -2.54 1.72
N ILE A 7 -0.90 -2.33 2.43
CA ILE A 7 -2.19 -2.98 2.17
C ILE A 7 -3.17 -1.95 1.61
N ILE A 8 -3.90 -2.33 0.57
CA ILE A 8 -4.66 -1.44 -0.28
C ILE A 8 -6.00 -2.10 -0.59
N HIS A 9 -7.09 -1.34 -0.55
CA HIS A 9 -8.41 -1.82 -1.02
C HIS A 9 -8.80 -1.11 -2.31
N VAL A 10 -9.37 -1.86 -3.26
CA VAL A 10 -9.76 -1.37 -4.59
C VAL A 10 -11.22 -1.70 -4.87
N ARG A 11 -11.94 -0.77 -5.50
CA ARG A 11 -13.28 -1.03 -6.04
C ARG A 11 -13.22 -1.62 -7.45
N ASP A 12 -13.80 -2.80 -7.62
CA ASP A 12 -13.76 -3.54 -8.88
C ASP A 12 -14.51 -2.86 -10.04
N TYR A 13 -15.53 -2.04 -9.76
CA TYR A 13 -16.30 -1.36 -10.81
C TYR A 13 -15.56 -0.17 -11.44
N THR A 14 -14.60 0.43 -10.72
CA THR A 14 -13.92 1.66 -11.16
C THR A 14 -12.40 1.56 -11.09
N HIS A 15 -11.86 0.45 -10.58
CA HIS A 15 -10.43 0.21 -10.34
C HIS A 15 -9.73 1.39 -9.64
N VAL A 16 -10.38 1.94 -8.62
CA VAL A 16 -9.81 3.01 -7.78
C VAL A 16 -9.46 2.46 -6.41
N ILE A 17 -8.36 2.97 -5.86
CA ILE A 17 -7.93 2.68 -4.50
C ILE A 17 -8.84 3.47 -3.54
N THR A 18 -9.53 2.75 -2.66
CA THR A 18 -10.46 3.31 -1.68
C THR A 18 -9.91 3.37 -0.27
N SER A 19 -8.89 2.56 0.04
CA SER A 19 -8.24 2.58 1.34
C SER A 19 -6.77 2.17 1.31
N LEU A 20 -5.95 2.79 2.15
CA LEU A 20 -4.52 2.51 2.33
C LEU A 20 -4.18 2.23 3.79
N LYS A 21 -3.37 1.21 4.05
CA LYS A 21 -2.81 0.88 5.36
C LYS A 21 -1.32 0.59 5.23
N PHE A 22 -0.51 1.32 5.97
CA PHE A 22 0.94 1.14 6.00
C PHE A 22 1.33 0.29 7.20
N VAL A 23 1.97 -0.84 6.94
CA VAL A 23 2.55 -1.69 7.97
C VAL A 23 4.04 -1.45 7.94
N THR A 24 4.57 -0.91 9.03
CA THR A 24 6.01 -0.72 9.23
C THR A 24 6.55 -1.74 10.22
N ASN A 25 7.86 -1.80 10.38
CA ASN A 25 8.51 -2.64 11.38
C ASN A 25 8.11 -2.30 12.84
N HIS A 26 7.59 -1.09 13.11
CA HIS A 26 7.21 -0.65 14.45
C HIS A 26 5.70 -0.55 14.64
N HIS A 27 5.00 0.05 13.66
CA HIS A 27 3.58 0.37 13.78
C HIS A 27 2.83 0.10 12.48
N THR A 28 1.53 -0.18 12.64
CA THR A 28 0.57 -0.10 11.54
C THR A 28 -0.11 1.27 11.59
N ILE A 29 -0.18 1.95 10.45
CA ILE A 29 -0.72 3.30 10.28
C ILE A 29 -1.89 3.22 9.29
N GLY A 30 -3.07 3.69 9.69
CA GLY A 30 -4.32 3.59 8.94
C GLY A 30 -5.31 2.58 9.53
N PRO A 31 -6.31 2.11 8.75
CA PRO A 31 -6.55 2.44 7.34
C PRO A 31 -6.98 3.89 7.12
N PHE A 32 -6.59 4.45 5.98
CA PHE A 32 -7.06 5.73 5.48
C PHE A 32 -8.02 5.49 4.32
N GLY A 33 -9.30 5.81 4.51
CA GLY A 33 -10.37 5.58 3.52
C GLY A 33 -11.29 4.41 3.85
N ASP A 34 -12.17 4.05 2.91
CA ASP A 34 -13.18 3.00 3.06
C ASP A 34 -12.61 1.66 2.60
N GLY A 35 -12.30 0.77 3.56
CA GLY A 35 -11.64 -0.51 3.33
C GLY A 35 -12.58 -1.69 3.13
N THR A 36 -13.81 -1.45 2.68
CA THR A 36 -14.84 -2.49 2.51
C THR A 36 -14.67 -3.34 1.24
N ASP A 37 -13.74 -2.96 0.36
CA ASP A 37 -13.55 -3.57 -0.96
C ASP A 37 -12.41 -4.62 -0.98
N THR A 38 -11.96 -5.02 -2.18
CA THR A 38 -10.99 -6.12 -2.37
C THR A 38 -9.59 -5.74 -1.88
N PRO A 39 -9.04 -6.42 -0.84
CA PRO A 39 -7.70 -6.13 -0.33
C PRO A 39 -6.60 -6.72 -1.20
N PHE A 40 -5.54 -5.95 -1.43
CA PHE A 40 -4.27 -6.41 -1.99
C PHE A 40 -3.10 -5.80 -1.23
N GLY A 41 -1.90 -6.37 -1.34
CA GLY A 41 -0.75 -5.81 -0.65
C GLY A 41 0.61 -6.25 -1.16
N PHE A 42 1.62 -5.46 -0.80
CA PHE A 42 3.02 -5.62 -1.23
C PHE A 42 3.93 -5.89 -0.01
N PRO A 43 4.27 -7.15 0.29
CA PRO A 43 5.21 -7.44 1.36
C PRO A 43 6.63 -7.09 0.93
N VAL A 44 7.34 -6.32 1.75
CA VAL A 44 8.78 -6.12 1.59
C VAL A 44 9.50 -7.26 2.30
N LEU A 45 10.18 -8.08 1.51
CA LEU A 45 10.92 -9.25 1.96
C LEU A 45 12.40 -8.89 2.21
N ASN A 46 13.12 -9.79 2.89
CA ASN A 46 14.57 -9.72 3.08
C ASN A 46 15.06 -8.43 3.78
N ASN A 47 14.29 -7.94 4.76
CA ASN A 47 14.58 -6.71 5.50
C ASN A 47 14.75 -5.44 4.64
N GLY A 48 14.27 -5.45 3.40
CA GLY A 48 14.25 -4.24 2.57
C GLY A 48 13.42 -3.12 3.22
N SER A 49 13.73 -1.88 2.85
CA SER A 49 13.00 -0.70 3.31
C SER A 49 12.27 -0.03 2.15
N ILE A 50 11.02 0.37 2.39
CA ILE A 50 10.30 1.25 1.45
C ILE A 50 10.89 2.65 1.61
N ILE A 51 11.54 3.14 0.58
CA ILE A 51 12.18 4.47 0.58
C ILE A 51 11.39 5.50 -0.23
N GLY A 52 10.34 5.08 -0.90
CA GLY A 52 9.49 5.97 -1.66
C GLY A 52 8.28 5.27 -2.25
N PHE A 53 7.37 6.08 -2.77
CA PHE A 53 6.16 5.64 -3.46
C PHE A 53 6.07 6.33 -4.80
N PHE A 54 5.45 5.66 -5.77
CA PHE A 54 5.01 6.27 -7.02
C PHE A 54 3.57 5.88 -7.28
N ALA A 55 2.85 6.69 -8.04
CA ALA A 55 1.43 6.49 -8.23
C ALA A 55 0.96 6.95 -9.60
N ARG A 56 -0.17 6.38 -10.03
CA ARG A 56 -0.98 6.89 -11.14
C ARG A 56 -2.30 7.39 -10.56
N ALA A 57 -2.63 8.63 -10.86
CA ALA A 57 -3.87 9.25 -10.43
C ALA A 57 -4.44 10.14 -11.53
N SER A 58 -5.76 10.26 -11.53
CA SER A 58 -6.51 11.28 -12.27
C SER A 58 -7.41 12.00 -11.26
N HIS A 59 -8.73 11.86 -11.36
CA HIS A 59 -9.66 12.30 -10.31
C HIS A 59 -9.49 11.53 -9.00
N CYS A 60 -9.06 10.26 -9.09
CA CYS A 60 -8.83 9.36 -7.97
C CYS A 60 -7.47 8.67 -8.11
N LEU A 61 -7.01 8.03 -7.03
CA LEU A 61 -5.83 7.17 -7.05
C LEU A 61 -6.19 5.83 -7.73
N GLU A 62 -5.59 5.56 -8.88
CA GLU A 62 -5.87 4.36 -9.69
C GLU A 62 -4.85 3.24 -9.40
N ALA A 63 -3.59 3.61 -9.16
CA ALA A 63 -2.53 2.66 -8.84
C ALA A 63 -1.46 3.29 -7.94
N ILE A 64 -0.82 2.47 -7.13
CA ILE A 64 0.33 2.84 -6.29
C ILE A 64 1.37 1.72 -6.34
N GLY A 65 2.63 2.12 -6.39
CA GLY A 65 3.79 1.25 -6.30
C GLY A 65 4.80 1.79 -5.29
N VAL A 66 5.82 0.98 -5.00
CA VAL A 66 6.82 1.26 -3.97
C VAL A 66 8.24 1.16 -4.55
N TYR A 67 9.11 2.06 -4.10
CA TYR A 67 10.55 1.90 -4.25
C TYR A 67 11.11 1.22 -3.01
N VAL A 68 11.79 0.10 -3.22
CA VAL A 68 12.39 -0.70 -2.15
C VAL A 68 13.91 -0.60 -2.24
N HIS A 69 14.55 -0.21 -1.15
CA HIS A 69 15.97 -0.37 -0.96
C HIS A 69 16.22 -1.75 -0.32
N PRO A 70 16.87 -2.70 -1.03
CA PRO A 70 17.27 -3.97 -0.44
C PRO A 70 18.38 -3.74 0.59
N LEU A 71 18.43 -4.58 1.64
CA LEU A 71 19.59 -4.67 2.53
C LEU A 71 20.68 -5.56 1.93
#